data_AF-A0A0D2JDZ7-F1
#
_entry.id   AF-A0A0D2JDZ7-F1
#
_cell.length_a   1.000
_cell.length_b   1.000
_cell.length_c   1.000
_cell.angle_alpha   90.00
_cell.angle_beta   90.00
_cell.angle_gamma   90.00
#
_symmetry.space_group_name_H-M   'P 1'
#
loop_
_entity.id
_entity.type
_entity.pdbx_description
1 polymer ?
#
loop_
_entity_poly.entity_id
_entity_poly.type
_entity_poly.pdbx_seq_one_letter_code
_entity_poly.pdbx_strand_id
1 'polypeptide(L)'
;MTRAHEEALRTAARGGPGPGAAAAAAAQAAEEGETPSTGAAAAEAAAAADKPAALGPDAPVLAVVIKGDVQGSVEAVEQAMANLAEGRAHLQVVYSGVGPITTSDANLAAATGAWLVSFNLPAPARDADAALRHAGVRVVSHRVIYHLLDEVGSFLEGARGAAAAAASEQLLGSAAVVQVFPLVVNGQEAGRVAGVRLADGKLVRHWAAAAAGDAQGQDAAAAAQSHRVVYRLLREGEVVYEGPCSSLRRRKDDVEAVEGRGAECGVVLDEGRLADVRPGDVLQCVAVPAAAGA
;
A
#
# COMPACT_ATOMS: atom_id res chain seq x y z
N MET A 1 0.18 -85.45 11.01
CA MET A 1 -1.04 -84.88 11.63
C MET A 1 -0.61 -83.68 12.45
N THR A 2 -1.26 -82.51 12.24
CA THR A 2 -1.21 -81.23 13.03
C THR A 2 0.18 -80.59 13.21
N ARG A 3 0.59 -79.52 12.52
CA ARG A 3 0.03 -78.16 12.29
C ARG A 3 0.02 -77.29 13.56
N ALA A 4 0.73 -76.16 13.45
CA ALA A 4 0.79 -74.98 14.34
C ALA A 4 1.53 -75.23 15.67
N HIS A 5 2.50 -74.43 16.09
CA HIS A 5 2.60 -72.97 16.07
C HIS A 5 4.11 -72.62 16.04
N GLU A 6 4.57 -71.76 15.13
CA GLU A 6 4.58 -70.30 15.33
C GLU A 6 5.90 -69.91 16.00
N GLU A 7 6.89 -69.54 15.19
CA GLU A 7 7.29 -68.14 15.00
C GLU A 7 8.52 -67.86 15.87
N ALA A 8 9.48 -67.03 15.49
CA ALA A 8 9.59 -66.20 14.31
C ALA A 8 11.10 -66.00 14.11
N LEU A 9 11.48 -66.19 12.85
CA LEU A 9 12.57 -65.50 12.15
C LEU A 9 13.93 -65.48 12.86
N ARG A 10 14.80 -66.44 12.52
CA ARG A 10 15.69 -66.38 11.33
C ARG A 10 16.55 -65.12 11.34
N THR A 11 17.82 -65.25 11.75
CA THR A 11 18.99 -65.46 10.86
C THR A 11 19.04 -64.46 9.70
N ALA A 12 20.16 -63.82 9.38
CA ALA A 12 21.52 -63.75 9.91
C ALA A 12 22.20 -62.70 9.01
N ALA A 13 22.89 -61.72 9.59
CA ALA A 13 24.35 -61.64 9.54
C ALA A 13 24.97 -60.93 8.33
N ARG A 14 26.16 -60.39 8.64
CA ARG A 14 27.17 -59.67 7.82
C ARG A 14 26.92 -58.18 7.73
N GLY A 15 27.81 -57.30 8.20
CA GLY A 15 29.16 -57.40 8.74
C GLY A 15 29.62 -55.95 9.08
N GLY A 16 30.42 -55.77 10.12
CA GLY A 16 30.75 -54.46 10.72
C GLY A 16 31.76 -53.60 9.91
N PRO A 17 32.63 -52.80 10.56
CA PRO A 17 32.62 -52.34 11.95
C PRO A 17 32.83 -50.81 12.09
N GLY A 18 32.56 -50.27 13.27
CA GLY A 18 33.06 -48.96 13.69
C GLY A 18 33.15 -48.93 15.21
N PRO A 19 34.34 -49.16 15.81
CA PRO A 19 34.48 -49.06 17.25
C PRO A 19 34.71 -47.59 17.62
N GLY A 20 33.83 -47.10 18.47
CA GLY A 20 34.13 -45.96 19.32
C GLY A 20 35.01 -46.37 20.50
N ALA A 21 35.54 -45.34 21.14
CA ALA A 21 36.09 -45.25 22.50
C ALA A 21 37.59 -44.96 22.61
N ALA A 22 37.84 -44.10 23.61
CA ALA A 22 39.09 -43.61 24.18
C ALA A 22 39.80 -42.50 23.37
N ALA A 23 40.36 -41.43 23.94
CA ALA A 23 40.34 -40.81 25.27
C ALA A 23 41.17 -39.51 25.16
N ALA A 24 41.06 -38.63 26.16
CA ALA A 24 42.09 -37.68 26.64
C ALA A 24 42.27 -36.29 25.98
N ALA A 25 41.95 -35.27 26.80
CA ALA A 25 42.80 -34.16 27.27
C ALA A 25 43.53 -33.21 26.27
N ALA A 26 43.17 -31.92 26.41
CA ALA A 26 44.00 -30.70 26.49
C ALA A 26 44.84 -30.21 25.28
N ALA A 27 44.58 -28.92 24.98
CA ALA A 27 45.52 -27.84 24.63
C ALA A 27 45.79 -27.48 23.14
N GLN A 28 45.81 -26.15 22.95
CA GLN A 28 46.52 -25.32 21.95
C GLN A 28 45.80 -24.86 20.67
N ALA A 29 46.19 -23.64 20.30
CA ALA A 29 45.57 -22.70 19.37
C ALA A 29 46.24 -22.71 17.98
N ALA A 30 45.56 -22.02 17.05
CA ALA A 30 46.04 -21.39 15.81
C ALA A 30 45.85 -22.12 14.46
N GLU A 31 45.10 -21.42 13.61
CA GLU A 31 45.14 -21.23 12.14
C GLU A 31 44.70 -22.30 11.11
N GLU A 32 43.79 -21.81 10.25
CA GLU A 32 43.43 -22.10 8.85
C GLU A 32 42.76 -23.44 8.44
N GLY A 33 41.57 -23.32 7.82
CA GLY A 33 40.97 -24.33 6.94
C GLY A 33 39.46 -24.56 7.10
N GLU A 34 38.69 -24.08 6.11
CA GLU A 34 37.41 -24.57 5.55
C GLU A 34 36.30 -25.26 6.41
N THR A 35 35.08 -24.72 6.23
CA THR A 35 33.69 -25.02 6.69
C THR A 35 33.23 -26.51 6.73
N PRO A 36 32.04 -26.95 7.27
CA PRO A 36 30.75 -26.22 7.46
C PRO A 36 29.81 -26.67 8.64
N SER A 37 28.55 -26.20 8.62
CA SER A 37 27.34 -26.56 9.42
C SER A 37 27.15 -25.77 10.72
N THR A 38 26.00 -25.19 11.08
CA THR A 38 24.63 -25.20 10.55
C THR A 38 23.87 -24.05 11.22
N GLY A 39 22.99 -23.37 10.47
CA GLY A 39 21.78 -22.74 11.02
C GLY A 39 21.94 -21.35 11.66
N ALA A 40 22.03 -20.31 10.82
CA ALA A 40 21.41 -18.99 11.02
C ALA A 40 21.79 -18.09 9.83
N ALA A 41 21.28 -18.41 8.64
CA ALA A 41 21.44 -17.60 7.45
C ALA A 41 20.05 -17.22 6.92
N ALA A 42 19.71 -15.93 7.02
CA ALA A 42 18.87 -15.16 6.09
C ALA A 42 18.46 -13.81 6.72
N ALA A 43 19.43 -12.98 7.07
CA ALA A 43 19.25 -11.55 7.26
C ALA A 43 20.58 -10.89 6.88
N GLU A 44 20.53 -9.81 6.10
CA GLU A 44 21.67 -9.07 5.54
C GLU A 44 22.37 -9.69 4.31
N ALA A 45 21.77 -9.49 3.14
CA ALA A 45 22.51 -9.16 1.91
C ALA A 45 21.54 -8.74 0.79
N ALA A 46 21.18 -7.45 0.73
CA ALA A 46 20.83 -6.73 -0.51
C ALA A 46 20.70 -5.22 -0.24
N ALA A 47 21.80 -4.62 0.23
CA ALA A 47 21.95 -3.17 0.32
C ALA A 47 23.18 -2.77 -0.51
N ALA A 48 22.98 -2.57 -1.82
CA ALA A 48 23.77 -1.69 -2.68
C ALA A 48 23.34 -1.82 -4.16
N ALA A 49 23.28 -0.66 -4.84
CA ALA A 49 22.90 -0.37 -6.23
C ALA A 49 21.36 -0.28 -6.45
N ASP A 50 20.75 0.81 -6.91
CA ASP A 50 21.22 2.00 -7.62
C ASP A 50 20.30 3.20 -7.23
N LYS A 51 20.83 4.43 -7.19
CA LYS A 51 20.05 5.62 -6.77
C LYS A 51 19.00 5.96 -7.83
N PRO A 52 17.70 6.06 -7.53
CA PRO A 52 16.74 6.59 -8.48
C PRO A 52 16.52 8.08 -8.28
N ALA A 53 16.29 8.75 -9.40
CA ALA A 53 15.86 10.13 -9.51
C ALA A 53 14.61 10.39 -8.64
N ALA A 54 14.63 11.54 -7.98
CA ALA A 54 13.64 11.99 -7.02
C ALA A 54 12.23 12.14 -7.65
N LEU A 55 11.42 11.10 -7.51
CA LEU A 55 9.98 11.28 -7.26
C LEU A 55 9.78 11.32 -5.74
N GLY A 56 8.82 12.12 -5.28
CA GLY A 56 8.52 12.29 -3.85
C GLY A 56 8.20 10.96 -3.13
N PRO A 57 8.22 10.96 -1.78
CA PRO A 57 8.15 9.76 -0.94
C PRO A 57 6.87 8.92 -1.11
N ASP A 58 5.85 9.42 -1.81
CA ASP A 58 4.56 8.75 -2.01
C ASP A 58 4.38 8.12 -3.40
N ALA A 59 5.43 8.07 -4.23
CA ALA A 59 5.34 7.44 -5.55
C ALA A 59 5.25 5.91 -5.42
N PRO A 60 4.29 5.24 -6.08
CA PRO A 60 4.15 3.80 -6.02
C PRO A 60 5.42 3.12 -6.58
N VAL A 61 5.98 2.17 -5.83
CA VAL A 61 7.11 1.36 -6.26
C VAL A 61 6.57 0.12 -6.98
N LEU A 62 7.01 -0.09 -8.22
CA LEU A 62 6.68 -1.28 -9.00
C LEU A 62 7.93 -2.18 -9.08
N ALA A 63 7.94 -3.23 -8.27
CA ALA A 63 8.98 -4.26 -8.34
C ALA A 63 8.69 -5.23 -9.49
N VAL A 64 9.69 -5.52 -10.33
CA VAL A 64 9.55 -6.41 -11.49
C VAL A 64 10.69 -7.42 -11.58
N VAL A 65 10.35 -8.63 -12.03
CA VAL A 65 11.28 -9.69 -12.43
C VAL A 65 11.08 -9.94 -13.92
N ILE A 66 12.13 -9.75 -14.72
CA ILE A 66 12.05 -9.82 -16.18
C ILE A 66 12.75 -11.09 -16.68
N LYS A 67 12.03 -11.88 -17.48
CA LYS A 67 12.55 -13.05 -18.18
C LYS A 67 12.36 -12.90 -19.68
N GLY A 68 13.42 -13.14 -20.44
CA GLY A 68 13.39 -13.09 -21.89
C GLY A 68 14.02 -14.30 -22.55
N ASP A 69 13.79 -14.41 -23.85
CA ASP A 69 14.50 -15.32 -24.76
C ASP A 69 15.99 -14.95 -24.85
N VAL A 70 16.26 -13.77 -25.41
CA VAL A 70 17.61 -13.25 -25.62
C VAL A 70 17.89 -12.03 -24.77
N GLN A 71 19.17 -11.80 -24.47
CA GLN A 71 19.64 -10.69 -23.64
C GLN A 71 19.15 -9.33 -24.17
N GLY A 72 19.25 -9.09 -25.49
CA GLY A 72 18.83 -7.82 -26.09
C GLY A 72 17.34 -7.53 -25.95
N SER A 73 16.49 -8.57 -25.83
CA SER A 73 15.06 -8.38 -25.57
C SER A 73 14.79 -8.00 -24.11
N VAL A 74 15.54 -8.57 -23.16
CA VAL A 74 15.43 -8.23 -21.74
C VAL A 74 15.79 -6.76 -21.51
N GLU A 75 16.90 -6.31 -22.09
CA GLU A 75 17.35 -4.91 -22.00
C GLU A 75 16.37 -3.94 -22.65
N ALA A 76 15.81 -4.31 -23.81
CA ALA A 76 14.80 -3.49 -24.48
C ALA A 76 13.52 -3.35 -23.64
N VAL A 77 13.07 -4.43 -23.00
CA VAL A 77 11.91 -4.41 -22.10
C VAL A 77 12.20 -3.58 -20.86
N GLU A 78 13.38 -3.71 -20.27
CA GLU A 78 13.80 -2.93 -19.10
C GLU A 78 13.79 -1.42 -19.40
N GLN A 79 14.42 -0.99 -20.50
CA GLN A 79 14.43 0.42 -20.91
C GLN A 79 13.02 0.94 -21.23
N ALA A 80 12.22 0.15 -21.95
CA ALA A 80 10.86 0.55 -22.30
C ALA A 80 9.96 0.69 -21.06
N MET A 81 10.10 -0.21 -20.08
CA MET A 81 9.39 -0.10 -18.80
C MET A 81 9.89 1.07 -17.96
N ALA A 82 11.19 1.36 -17.96
CA ALA A 82 11.75 2.52 -17.25
C ALA A 82 11.17 3.84 -17.80
N ASN A 83 11.11 3.99 -19.12
CA ASN A 83 10.50 5.14 -19.78
C ASN A 83 8.99 5.23 -19.49
N LEU A 84 8.28 4.09 -19.42
CA LEU A 84 6.86 4.05 -19.08
C LEU A 84 6.61 4.46 -17.61
N ALA A 85 7.51 4.06 -16.71
CA ALA A 85 7.41 4.36 -15.29
C ALA A 85 7.81 5.81 -14.96
N GLU A 86 8.58 6.49 -15.82
CA GLU A 86 9.02 7.86 -15.61
C GLU A 86 7.84 8.81 -15.32
N GLY A 87 7.91 9.52 -14.20
CA GLY A 87 6.85 10.42 -13.73
C GLY A 87 5.55 9.74 -13.25
N ARG A 88 5.49 8.40 -13.24
CA ARG A 88 4.31 7.61 -12.84
C ARG A 88 4.55 6.70 -11.64
N ALA A 89 5.69 6.01 -11.59
CA ALA A 89 6.03 5.05 -10.55
C ALA A 89 7.55 4.90 -10.46
N HIS A 90 8.06 4.46 -9.31
CA HIS A 90 9.44 4.05 -9.21
C HIS A 90 9.57 2.59 -9.65
N LEU A 91 10.16 2.35 -10.83
CA LEU A 91 10.43 0.99 -11.30
C LEU A 91 11.65 0.42 -10.57
N GLN A 92 11.47 -0.72 -9.91
CA GLN A 92 12.55 -1.48 -9.29
C GLN A 92 12.70 -2.83 -10.00
N VAL A 93 13.78 -2.99 -10.75
CA VAL A 93 14.12 -4.28 -11.38
C VAL A 93 14.82 -5.14 -10.34
N VAL A 94 14.11 -6.13 -9.81
CA VAL A 94 14.63 -7.06 -8.79
C VAL A 94 15.59 -8.07 -9.41
N TYR A 95 15.23 -8.55 -10.59
CA TYR A 95 16.04 -9.52 -11.33
C TYR A 95 15.68 -9.45 -12.82
N SER A 96 16.70 -9.52 -13.67
CA SER A 96 16.55 -9.67 -15.11
C SER A 96 17.42 -10.84 -15.58
N GLY A 97 16.88 -11.69 -16.43
CA GLY A 97 17.61 -12.86 -16.91
C GLY A 97 17.01 -13.48 -18.16
N VAL A 98 17.83 -14.29 -18.82
CA VAL A 98 17.42 -15.06 -20.01
C VAL A 98 17.04 -16.49 -19.63
N GLY A 99 16.08 -17.05 -20.34
CA GLY A 99 15.64 -18.43 -20.19
C GLY A 99 14.21 -18.60 -19.64
N PRO A 100 13.74 -19.85 -19.56
CA PRO A 100 12.37 -20.15 -19.17
C PRO A 100 12.11 -19.78 -17.70
N ILE A 101 10.83 -19.58 -17.37
CA ILE A 101 10.39 -19.30 -16.01
C ILE A 101 10.54 -20.56 -15.16
N THR A 102 11.21 -20.42 -14.01
CA THR A 102 11.43 -21.48 -13.03
C THR A 102 10.68 -21.23 -11.74
N THR A 103 10.59 -22.25 -10.88
CA THR A 103 10.00 -22.13 -9.53
C THR A 103 10.78 -21.13 -8.66
N SER A 104 12.09 -20.99 -8.87
CA SER A 104 12.91 -20.00 -8.16
C SER A 104 12.47 -18.57 -8.46
N ASP A 105 12.11 -18.29 -9.72
CA ASP A 105 11.63 -16.97 -10.13
C ASP A 105 10.26 -16.66 -9.50
N ALA A 106 9.39 -17.67 -9.40
CA ALA A 106 8.11 -17.54 -8.71
C ALA A 106 8.30 -17.23 -7.21
N ASN A 107 9.25 -17.91 -6.54
CA ASN A 107 9.56 -17.65 -5.13
C ASN A 107 10.18 -16.26 -4.92
N LEU A 108 11.06 -15.83 -5.83
CA LEU A 108 11.66 -14.49 -5.77
C LEU A 108 10.59 -13.41 -5.93
N ALA A 109 9.70 -13.58 -6.90
CA ALA A 109 8.57 -12.68 -7.11
C ALA A 109 7.61 -12.66 -5.91
N ALA A 110 7.33 -13.83 -5.31
CA ALA A 110 6.50 -13.93 -4.12
C ALA A 110 7.13 -13.26 -2.90
N ALA A 111 8.44 -13.44 -2.69
CA ALA A 111 9.15 -12.87 -1.55
C ALA A 111 9.29 -11.35 -1.64
N THR A 112 9.40 -10.81 -2.85
CA THR A 112 9.57 -9.37 -3.11
C THR A 112 8.27 -8.64 -3.45
N GLY A 113 7.17 -9.39 -3.67
CA GLY A 113 5.93 -8.84 -4.22
C GLY A 113 6.07 -8.36 -5.67
N ALA A 114 7.13 -8.77 -6.36
CA ALA A 114 7.42 -8.33 -7.71
C ALA A 114 6.52 -8.99 -8.75
N TRP A 115 6.31 -8.29 -9.85
CA TRP A 115 5.59 -8.81 -11.00
C TRP A 115 6.52 -9.64 -11.88
N LEU A 116 6.03 -10.78 -12.34
CA LEU A 116 6.79 -11.61 -13.26
C LEU A 116 6.45 -11.24 -14.71
N VAL A 117 7.41 -10.65 -15.41
CA VAL A 117 7.29 -10.23 -16.79
C VAL A 117 8.05 -11.21 -17.67
N SER A 118 7.36 -11.87 -18.60
CA SER A 118 7.97 -12.77 -19.57
C SER A 118 7.82 -12.26 -20.99
N PHE A 119 8.94 -12.21 -21.72
CA PHE A 119 8.99 -11.70 -23.08
C PHE A 119 9.50 -12.75 -24.06
N ASN A 120 8.70 -13.03 -25.08
CA ASN A 120 8.99 -14.03 -26.12
C ASN A 120 9.30 -15.44 -25.60
N LEU A 121 8.78 -15.79 -24.41
CA LEU A 121 8.94 -17.12 -23.83
C LEU A 121 7.68 -17.97 -24.01
N PRO A 122 7.82 -19.30 -24.15
CA PRO A 122 6.69 -20.21 -24.08
C PRO A 122 6.06 -20.18 -22.69
N ALA A 123 4.82 -20.68 -22.60
CA ALA A 123 4.11 -20.79 -21.33
C ALA A 123 4.96 -21.53 -20.28
N PRO A 124 4.90 -21.13 -19.00
CA PRO A 124 5.69 -21.75 -17.94
C PRO A 124 5.38 -23.25 -17.83
N ALA A 125 6.38 -24.02 -17.39
CA ALA A 125 6.18 -25.43 -17.07
C ALA A 125 5.07 -25.58 -16.01
N ARG A 126 4.35 -26.72 -16.02
CA ARG A 126 3.21 -26.96 -15.11
C ARG A 126 3.55 -26.70 -13.64
N ASP A 127 4.75 -27.07 -13.23
CA ASP A 127 5.21 -26.88 -11.85
C ASP A 127 5.42 -25.40 -11.50
N ALA A 128 5.97 -24.62 -12.44
CA ALA A 128 6.15 -23.18 -12.27
C ALA A 128 4.80 -22.43 -12.33
N ASP A 129 3.88 -22.82 -13.21
CA ASP A 129 2.54 -22.24 -13.27
C ASP A 129 1.75 -22.50 -11.97
N ALA A 130 1.84 -23.72 -11.44
CA ALA A 130 1.25 -24.06 -10.15
C ALA A 130 1.85 -23.19 -9.02
N ALA A 131 3.18 -23.05 -8.98
CA ALA A 131 3.85 -22.21 -7.99
C ALA A 131 3.41 -20.74 -8.06
N LEU A 132 3.27 -20.19 -9.26
CA LEU A 132 2.82 -18.80 -9.47
C LEU A 132 1.40 -18.58 -8.97
N ARG A 133 0.49 -19.52 -9.26
CA ARG A 133 -0.90 -19.48 -8.77
C ARG A 133 -0.99 -19.63 -7.27
N HIS A 134 -0.22 -20.55 -6.68
CA HIS A 134 -0.18 -20.74 -5.24
C HIS A 134 0.40 -19.53 -4.50
N ALA A 135 1.40 -18.88 -5.09
CA ALA A 135 2.00 -17.68 -4.53
C ALA A 135 1.18 -16.40 -4.80
N GLY A 136 0.17 -16.45 -5.66
CA GLY A 136 -0.62 -15.27 -6.05
C GLY A 136 0.21 -14.23 -6.82
N VAL A 137 1.30 -14.64 -7.46
CA VAL A 137 2.17 -13.74 -8.22
C VAL A 137 1.49 -13.38 -9.53
N ARG A 138 1.48 -12.08 -9.86
CA ARG A 138 0.97 -11.61 -11.14
C ARG A 138 1.99 -11.86 -12.25
N VAL A 139 1.54 -12.51 -13.32
CA VAL A 139 2.38 -12.91 -14.45
C VAL A 139 1.89 -12.21 -15.70
N VAL A 140 2.77 -11.46 -16.35
CA VAL A 140 2.51 -10.75 -17.61
C VAL A 140 3.36 -11.40 -18.68
N SER A 141 2.74 -12.00 -19.69
CA SER A 141 3.43 -12.79 -20.71
C SER A 141 3.05 -12.32 -22.09
N HIS A 142 4.02 -11.77 -22.84
CA HIS A 142 3.76 -11.25 -24.18
C HIS A 142 4.88 -11.59 -25.16
N ARG A 143 4.50 -11.71 -26.43
CA ARG A 143 5.47 -11.87 -27.54
C ARG A 143 5.80 -10.56 -28.24
N VAL A 144 4.97 -9.53 -28.03
CA VAL A 144 5.11 -8.21 -28.66
C VAL A 144 5.21 -7.17 -27.56
N ILE A 145 6.24 -6.32 -27.64
CA ILE A 145 6.59 -5.39 -26.56
C ILE A 145 5.48 -4.35 -26.30
N TYR A 146 4.78 -3.89 -27.34
CA TYR A 146 3.71 -2.90 -27.20
C TYR A 146 2.56 -3.42 -26.31
N HIS A 147 2.14 -4.67 -26.47
CA HIS A 147 1.07 -5.24 -25.65
C HIS A 147 1.46 -5.38 -24.18
N LEU A 148 2.74 -5.66 -23.91
CA LEU A 148 3.29 -5.70 -22.56
C LEU A 148 3.25 -4.30 -21.92
N LEU A 149 3.72 -3.29 -22.65
CA LEU A 149 3.73 -1.91 -22.18
C LEU A 149 2.30 -1.38 -21.96
N ASP A 150 1.36 -1.71 -22.84
CA ASP A 150 -0.04 -1.31 -22.70
C ASP A 150 -0.69 -1.91 -21.45
N GLU A 151 -0.44 -3.19 -21.17
CA GLU A 151 -0.98 -3.86 -19.97
C GLU A 151 -0.38 -3.31 -18.67
N VAL A 152 0.94 -3.13 -18.65
CA VAL A 152 1.64 -2.52 -17.51
C VAL A 152 1.19 -1.07 -17.32
N GLY A 153 1.07 -0.31 -18.41
CA GLY A 153 0.65 1.09 -18.41
C GLY A 153 -0.77 1.26 -17.90
N SER A 154 -1.71 0.46 -18.39
CA SER A 154 -3.10 0.46 -17.92
C SER A 154 -3.20 0.18 -16.42
N PHE A 155 -2.36 -0.71 -15.90
CA PHE A 155 -2.33 -0.97 -14.48
C PHE A 155 -1.70 0.18 -13.69
N LEU A 156 -0.59 0.76 -14.15
CA LEU A 156 0.02 1.92 -13.51
C LEU A 156 -0.95 3.10 -13.46
N GLU A 157 -1.75 3.31 -14.51
CA GLU A 157 -2.81 4.30 -14.55
C GLU A 157 -3.96 3.97 -13.58
N GLY A 158 -4.39 2.71 -13.49
CA GLY A 158 -5.40 2.28 -12.53
C GLY A 158 -4.95 2.39 -11.07
N ALA A 159 -3.72 1.98 -10.77
CA ALA A 159 -3.10 2.11 -9.45
C ALA A 159 -2.91 3.58 -9.07
N ARG A 160 -2.51 4.43 -10.03
CA ARG A 160 -2.47 5.89 -9.85
C ARG A 160 -3.86 6.49 -9.71
N GLY A 161 -4.89 6.00 -10.39
CA GLY A 161 -6.26 6.51 -10.21
C GLY A 161 -6.74 6.34 -8.77
N ALA A 162 -6.48 5.17 -8.18
CA ALA A 162 -6.78 4.90 -6.77
C ALA A 162 -5.82 5.65 -5.81
N ALA A 163 -4.53 5.66 -6.10
CA ALA A 163 -3.53 6.30 -5.25
C ALA A 163 -3.56 7.83 -5.31
N ALA A 164 -3.80 8.44 -6.48
CA ALA A 164 -3.95 9.89 -6.65
C ALA A 164 -5.29 10.39 -6.08
N ALA A 165 -6.34 9.59 -6.13
CA ALA A 165 -7.58 9.89 -5.41
C ALA A 165 -7.36 9.96 -3.89
N ALA A 166 -6.47 9.11 -3.34
CA ALA A 166 -6.10 9.12 -1.92
C ALA A 166 -5.00 10.15 -1.57
N ALA A 167 -4.02 10.39 -2.44
CA ALA A 167 -2.84 11.23 -2.18
C ALA A 167 -3.09 12.74 -2.37
N SER A 168 -4.26 13.12 -2.83
CA SER A 168 -4.67 14.52 -3.01
C SER A 168 -5.55 15.03 -1.87
N GLU A 169 -5.84 14.18 -0.88
CA GLU A 169 -6.61 14.57 0.28
C GLU A 169 -5.74 15.34 1.27
N GLN A 170 -5.96 16.64 1.36
CA GLN A 170 -5.25 17.49 2.29
C GLN A 170 -6.09 17.70 3.55
N LEU A 171 -5.58 17.27 4.70
CA LEU A 171 -6.19 17.59 6.00
C LEU A 171 -6.04 19.09 6.28
N LEU A 172 -7.16 19.81 6.36
CA LEU A 172 -7.20 21.24 6.67
C LEU A 172 -7.26 21.52 8.17
N GLY A 173 -7.93 20.63 8.91
CA GLY A 173 -8.08 20.78 10.35
C GLY A 173 -8.80 19.61 11.00
N SER A 174 -8.66 19.53 12.32
CA SER A 174 -9.31 18.53 13.16
C SER A 174 -9.99 19.19 14.35
N ALA A 175 -11.17 18.70 14.71
CA ALA A 175 -11.96 19.20 15.81
C ALA A 175 -12.62 18.05 16.57
N ALA A 176 -12.69 18.14 17.89
CA ALA A 176 -13.36 17.17 18.73
C ALA A 176 -14.81 17.61 18.99
N VAL A 177 -15.76 16.69 18.87
CA VAL A 177 -17.17 16.93 19.20
C VAL A 177 -17.32 16.97 20.72
N VAL A 178 -17.65 18.15 21.26
CA VAL A 178 -17.86 18.36 22.70
C VAL A 178 -19.30 18.07 23.08
N GLN A 179 -20.24 18.58 22.29
CA GLN A 179 -21.67 18.46 22.57
C GLN A 179 -22.47 18.48 21.28
N VAL A 180 -23.62 17.80 21.27
CA VAL A 180 -24.53 17.80 20.11
C VAL A 180 -25.85 18.43 20.53
N PHE A 181 -26.34 19.38 19.74
CA PHE A 181 -27.58 20.10 19.97
C PHE A 181 -28.60 19.74 18.89
N PRO A 182 -29.88 19.49 19.22
CA PRO A 182 -30.92 19.41 18.20
C PRO A 182 -31.18 20.79 17.61
N LEU A 183 -31.21 20.89 16.29
CA LEU A 183 -31.56 22.11 15.56
C LEU A 183 -33.05 22.06 15.22
N VAL A 184 -33.83 22.95 15.85
CA VAL A 184 -35.26 23.13 15.55
C VAL A 184 -35.42 24.43 14.78
N VAL A 185 -35.87 24.35 13.53
CA VAL A 185 -36.18 25.51 12.68
C VAL A 185 -37.69 25.55 12.47
N ASN A 186 -38.33 26.68 12.80
CA ASN A 186 -39.78 26.86 12.64
C ASN A 186 -40.65 25.78 13.30
N GLY A 187 -40.21 25.22 14.43
CA GLY A 187 -40.92 24.17 15.16
C GLY A 187 -40.75 22.75 14.58
N GLN A 188 -39.93 22.57 13.56
CA GLN A 188 -39.54 21.26 13.03
C GLN A 188 -38.06 20.98 13.27
N GLU A 189 -37.73 19.74 13.63
CA GLU A 189 -36.33 19.30 13.79
C GLU A 189 -35.67 19.26 12.40
N ALA A 190 -34.84 20.26 12.12
CA ALA A 190 -34.12 20.43 10.86
C ALA A 190 -32.74 19.73 10.88
N GLY A 191 -32.32 19.15 12.00
CA GLY A 191 -31.09 18.38 12.09
C GLY A 191 -30.44 18.42 13.47
N ARG A 192 -29.16 18.05 13.52
CA ARG A 192 -28.33 18.17 14.71
C ARG A 192 -27.14 19.10 14.42
N VAL A 193 -26.76 19.89 15.42
CA VAL A 193 -25.58 20.74 15.37
C VAL A 193 -24.54 20.11 16.27
N ALA A 194 -23.40 19.74 15.71
CA ALA A 194 -22.24 19.30 16.47
C ALA A 194 -21.49 20.54 16.97
N GLY A 195 -21.53 20.80 18.27
CA GLY A 195 -20.63 21.74 18.94
C GLY A 195 -19.24 21.13 19.02
N VAL A 196 -18.34 21.59 18.17
CA VAL A 196 -16.96 21.11 18.09
C VAL A 196 -15.98 22.13 18.63
N ARG A 197 -14.85 21.61 19.11
CA ARG A 197 -13.69 22.41 19.51
C ARG A 197 -12.52 22.04 18.61
N LEU A 198 -11.94 23.04 17.93
CA LEU A 198 -10.77 22.83 17.09
C LEU A 198 -9.60 22.32 17.93
N ALA A 199 -9.05 21.19 17.52
CA ALA A 199 -7.80 20.66 18.05
C ALA A 199 -6.62 21.30 17.29
N ASP A 200 -6.68 21.30 15.96
CA ASP A 200 -5.64 21.85 15.09
C ASP A 200 -6.21 22.29 13.73
N GLY A 201 -5.52 23.22 13.06
CA GLY A 201 -5.84 23.68 11.72
C GLY A 201 -7.03 24.62 11.63
N LYS A 202 -7.77 24.50 10.53
CA LYS A 202 -8.94 25.32 10.20
C LYS A 202 -10.11 24.46 9.73
N LEU A 203 -11.31 24.88 10.10
CA LEU A 203 -12.55 24.32 9.57
C LEU A 203 -13.16 25.34 8.60
N VAL A 204 -13.50 24.90 7.40
CA VAL A 204 -14.04 25.77 6.35
C VAL A 204 -15.30 25.16 5.77
N ARG A 205 -16.24 26.01 5.36
CA ARG A 205 -17.48 25.52 4.72
C ARG A 205 -17.28 25.13 3.26
N HIS A 206 -16.38 25.82 2.58
CA HIS A 206 -16.03 25.62 1.18
C HIS A 206 -14.56 25.96 0.96
N TRP A 207 -13.96 25.41 -0.11
CA TRP A 207 -12.51 25.56 -0.35
C TRP A 207 -12.08 27.02 -0.54
N ALA A 208 -12.91 27.88 -1.15
CA ALA A 208 -12.57 29.30 -1.30
C ALA A 208 -12.33 30.02 0.04
N ALA A 209 -13.03 29.62 1.11
CA ALA A 209 -12.79 30.13 2.47
C ALA A 209 -11.47 29.60 3.08
N ALA A 210 -10.96 28.45 2.64
CA ALA A 210 -9.61 27.99 3.00
C ALA A 210 -8.51 28.74 2.24
N ALA A 211 -8.74 29.09 0.97
CA ALA A 211 -7.76 29.79 0.13
C ALA A 211 -7.63 31.30 0.45
N ALA A 212 -8.62 31.89 1.12
CA ALA A 212 -8.68 33.32 1.46
C ALA A 212 -7.64 33.78 2.50
N GLY A 213 -6.86 32.86 3.11
CA GLY A 213 -5.88 33.20 4.15
C GLY A 213 -4.60 33.88 3.65
N ASP A 214 -4.18 33.65 2.40
CA ASP A 214 -2.84 34.07 1.93
C ASP A 214 -2.78 34.70 0.52
N ALA A 215 -3.89 34.77 -0.22
CA ALA A 215 -3.87 35.26 -1.61
C ALA A 215 -4.94 36.34 -1.87
N GLN A 216 -4.49 37.60 -1.95
CA GLN A 216 -5.32 38.73 -2.37
C GLN A 216 -5.22 38.87 -3.91
N GLY A 217 -6.16 38.28 -4.66
CA GLY A 217 -6.15 38.36 -6.12
C GLY A 217 -7.30 37.63 -6.81
N GLN A 218 -7.60 38.05 -8.04
CA GLN A 218 -8.73 37.59 -8.88
C GLN A 218 -8.64 36.11 -9.35
N ASP A 219 -7.63 35.36 -8.91
CA ASP A 219 -7.45 33.92 -9.19
C ASP A 219 -8.19 33.01 -8.20
N ALA A 220 -8.84 33.58 -7.17
CA ALA A 220 -9.57 32.84 -6.14
C ALA A 220 -10.75 32.02 -6.68
N ALA A 221 -11.38 32.44 -7.79
CA ALA A 221 -12.54 31.75 -8.37
C ALA A 221 -12.17 30.44 -9.10
N ALA A 222 -11.00 30.39 -9.74
CA ALA A 222 -10.48 29.17 -10.37
C ALA A 222 -9.98 28.18 -9.31
N ALA A 223 -9.31 28.68 -8.26
CA ALA A 223 -8.90 27.86 -7.12
C ALA A 223 -10.10 27.30 -6.35
N ALA A 224 -11.21 28.05 -6.22
CA ALA A 224 -12.44 27.66 -5.54
C ALA A 224 -13.12 26.40 -6.09
N GLN A 225 -12.88 26.07 -7.36
CA GLN A 225 -13.51 24.92 -8.06
C GLN A 225 -12.60 23.71 -8.19
N SER A 226 -11.30 23.84 -7.86
CA SER A 226 -10.34 22.74 -7.98
C SER A 226 -10.46 21.71 -6.86
N HIS A 227 -10.95 22.11 -5.68
CA HIS A 227 -11.08 21.25 -4.51
C HIS A 227 -12.46 21.44 -3.85
N ARG A 228 -13.02 20.35 -3.34
CA ARG A 228 -14.21 20.36 -2.48
C ARG A 228 -13.82 20.01 -1.06
N VAL A 229 -14.51 20.58 -0.09
CA VAL A 229 -14.27 20.31 1.33
C VAL A 229 -15.24 19.25 1.80
N VAL A 230 -14.72 18.22 2.44
CA VAL A 230 -15.48 17.09 2.99
C VAL A 230 -15.12 16.96 4.47
N TYR A 231 -16.14 16.72 5.28
CA TYR A 231 -15.99 16.44 6.69
C TYR A 231 -16.07 14.94 6.93
N ARG A 232 -15.07 14.39 7.61
CA ARG A 232 -15.03 13.01 8.06
C ARG A 232 -15.25 12.95 9.57
N LEU A 233 -16.20 12.15 10.00
CA LEU A 233 -16.44 11.84 11.40
C LEU A 233 -15.77 10.51 11.74
N LEU A 234 -14.87 10.53 12.71
CA LEU A 234 -14.16 9.36 13.21
C LEU A 234 -14.61 9.04 14.64
N ARG A 235 -14.92 7.77 14.88
CA ARG A 235 -15.16 7.23 16.23
C ARG A 235 -14.14 6.15 16.50
N GLU A 236 -13.32 6.34 17.53
CA GLU A 236 -12.26 5.39 17.91
C GLU A 236 -11.30 5.04 16.75
N GLY A 237 -11.17 5.93 15.76
CA GLY A 237 -10.33 5.75 14.57
C GLY A 237 -11.05 5.22 13.33
N GLU A 238 -12.30 4.78 13.43
CA GLU A 238 -13.11 4.33 12.29
C GLU A 238 -13.93 5.48 11.70
N VAL A 239 -14.01 5.56 10.36
CA VAL A 239 -14.82 6.57 9.66
C VAL A 239 -16.30 6.18 9.73
N VAL A 240 -17.07 6.93 10.51
CA VAL A 240 -18.52 6.73 10.72
C VAL A 240 -19.34 7.49 9.69
N TYR A 241 -18.85 8.65 9.25
CA TYR A 241 -19.53 9.50 8.29
C TYR A 241 -18.52 10.27 7.45
N GLU A 242 -18.83 10.46 6.18
CA GLU A 242 -18.10 11.32 5.26
C GLU A 242 -19.11 12.12 4.42
N GLY A 243 -19.00 13.45 4.43
CA GLY A 243 -19.92 14.30 3.68
C GLY A 243 -19.60 15.79 3.80
N PRO A 244 -20.24 16.64 2.99
CA PRO A 244 -20.08 18.09 3.11
C PRO A 244 -20.73 18.63 4.38
N CYS A 245 -20.31 19.82 4.82
CA CYS A 245 -21.06 20.56 5.84
C CYS A 245 -22.10 21.48 5.18
N SER A 246 -23.27 21.57 5.78
CA SER A 246 -24.36 22.45 5.32
C SER A 246 -24.22 23.86 5.89
N SER A 247 -23.77 24.01 7.14
CA SER A 247 -23.57 25.32 7.78
C SER A 247 -22.52 25.24 8.89
N LEU A 248 -21.73 26.32 9.01
CA LEU A 248 -20.74 26.51 10.06
C LEU A 248 -21.13 27.76 10.84
N ARG A 249 -21.46 27.61 12.12
CA ARG A 249 -21.95 28.71 12.96
C ARG A 249 -21.07 28.93 14.17
N ARG A 250 -20.71 30.18 14.41
CA ARG A 250 -20.05 30.60 15.65
C ARG A 250 -21.06 31.40 16.47
N ARG A 251 -21.58 30.78 17.53
CA ARG A 251 -22.65 31.33 18.38
C ARG A 251 -23.94 31.60 17.58
N LYS A 252 -24.13 32.84 17.12
CA LYS A 252 -25.30 33.27 16.33
C LYS A 252 -24.95 33.67 14.91
N ASP A 253 -23.67 33.74 14.59
CA ASP A 253 -23.17 34.22 13.30
C ASP A 253 -22.81 33.03 12.42
N ASP A 254 -23.23 33.06 11.15
CA ASP A 254 -22.81 32.11 10.13
C ASP A 254 -21.42 32.53 9.62
N VAL A 255 -20.46 31.61 9.65
CA VAL A 255 -19.05 31.88 9.39
C VAL A 255 -18.52 30.97 8.31
N GLU A 256 -17.67 31.49 7.43
CA GLU A 256 -17.16 30.69 6.31
C GLU A 256 -15.95 29.83 6.68
N ALA A 257 -15.17 30.31 7.64
CA ALA A 257 -13.99 29.67 8.18
C ALA A 257 -13.90 29.91 9.69
N VAL A 258 -13.39 28.92 10.41
CA VAL A 258 -13.04 29.01 11.82
C VAL A 258 -11.61 28.53 11.96
N GLU A 259 -10.77 29.38 12.53
CA GLU A 259 -9.35 29.15 12.71
C GLU A 259 -8.96 29.35 14.19
N GLY A 260 -7.90 28.67 14.60
CA GLY A 260 -7.33 28.81 15.93
C GLY A 260 -7.60 27.62 16.84
N ARG A 261 -6.52 27.13 17.47
CA ARG A 261 -6.58 26.04 18.43
C ARG A 261 -7.48 26.39 19.61
N GLY A 262 -8.43 25.52 19.93
CA GLY A 262 -9.42 25.75 20.99
C GLY A 262 -10.60 26.63 20.59
N ALA A 263 -10.69 27.08 19.32
CA ALA A 263 -11.89 27.76 18.84
C ALA A 263 -13.10 26.83 18.87
N GLU A 264 -14.25 27.36 19.24
CA GLU A 264 -15.51 26.62 19.32
C GLU A 264 -16.44 27.06 18.19
N CYS A 265 -17.01 26.08 17.51
CA CYS A 265 -18.00 26.31 16.45
C CYS A 265 -19.04 25.19 16.42
N GLY A 266 -20.23 25.51 15.94
CA GLY A 266 -21.26 24.56 15.58
C GLY A 266 -21.11 24.16 14.12
N VAL A 267 -21.00 22.87 13.85
CA VAL A 267 -21.00 22.30 12.50
C VAL A 267 -22.34 21.59 12.28
N VAL A 268 -22.99 21.91 11.17
CA VAL A 268 -24.15 21.18 10.68
C VAL A 268 -23.70 20.38 9.46
N LEU A 269 -23.77 19.05 9.56
CA LEU A 269 -23.45 18.13 8.46
C LEU A 269 -24.70 17.91 7.58
N ASP A 270 -24.51 17.42 6.36
CA ASP A 270 -25.62 17.23 5.41
C ASP A 270 -26.46 15.96 5.66
N GLU A 271 -27.75 16.06 5.34
CA GLU A 271 -28.94 15.47 5.97
C GLU A 271 -29.12 13.93 5.91
N GLY A 272 -28.07 13.15 5.69
CA GLY A 272 -28.20 11.69 5.52
C GLY A 272 -28.22 10.85 6.80
N ARG A 273 -27.33 11.14 7.77
CA ARG A 273 -27.11 10.30 8.98
C ARG A 273 -26.61 11.07 10.21
N LEU A 274 -27.07 12.31 10.39
CA LEU A 274 -26.72 13.11 11.59
C LEU A 274 -27.15 12.47 12.92
N ALA A 275 -28.00 11.44 12.89
CA ALA A 275 -28.46 10.74 14.08
C ALA A 275 -27.33 10.11 14.91
N ASP A 276 -26.20 9.79 14.28
CA ASP A 276 -25.11 9.05 14.93
C ASP A 276 -23.98 9.90 15.47
N VAL A 277 -24.01 11.24 15.37
CA VAL A 277 -22.96 12.08 15.98
C VAL A 277 -23.04 12.01 17.50
N ARG A 278 -21.94 11.65 18.15
CA ARG A 278 -21.82 11.53 19.60
C ARG A 278 -20.73 12.45 20.16
N PRO A 279 -20.89 12.94 21.40
CA PRO A 279 -19.79 13.57 22.12
C PRO A 279 -18.59 12.61 22.19
N GLY A 280 -17.39 13.13 21.93
CA GLY A 280 -16.15 12.35 21.87
C GLY A 280 -15.75 11.88 20.47
N ASP A 281 -16.61 12.01 19.47
CA ASP A 281 -16.22 11.77 18.07
C ASP A 281 -15.24 12.87 17.60
N VAL A 282 -14.38 12.54 16.64
CA VAL A 282 -13.42 13.46 16.03
C VAL A 282 -13.87 13.81 14.62
N LEU A 283 -13.98 15.09 14.33
CA LEU A 283 -14.34 15.61 13.03
C LEU A 283 -13.09 16.14 12.31
N GLN A 284 -12.80 15.61 11.13
CA GLN A 284 -11.70 16.05 10.27
C GLN A 284 -12.27 16.81 9.07
N CYS A 285 -11.71 17.99 8.81
CA CYS A 285 -11.97 18.77 7.62
C CYS A 285 -10.89 18.45 6.60
N VAL A 286 -11.28 17.81 5.49
CA VAL A 286 -10.37 17.36 4.44
C VAL A 286 -10.73 18.09 3.15
N ALA A 287 -9.74 18.64 2.48
CA ALA A 287 -9.87 19.09 1.12
C ALA A 287 -9.55 17.93 0.19
N VAL A 288 -10.51 17.55 -0.63
CA VAL A 288 -10.32 16.56 -1.68
C VAL A 288 -10.40 17.30 -3.01
N PRO A 289 -9.59 16.95 -4.03
CA PRO A 289 -9.75 17.55 -5.34
C PRO A 289 -11.17 17.29 -5.83
N ALA A 290 -11.74 18.27 -6.51
CA ALA A 290 -12.95 18.06 -7.26
C ALA A 290 -12.59 17.06 -8.36
N ALA A 291 -12.84 15.78 -8.12
CA ALA A 291 -12.68 14.76 -9.15
C ALA A 291 -13.43 15.27 -10.38
N ALA A 292 -12.71 15.41 -11.50
CA ALA A 292 -13.33 15.63 -12.80
C ALA A 292 -14.32 14.48 -12.98
N GLY A 293 -15.62 14.80 -12.87
CA GLY A 293 -16.68 13.82 -12.89
C GLY A 293 -16.60 12.96 -14.14
N ALA A 294 -16.78 11.66 -13.92
CA ALA A 294 -17.07 10.65 -14.92
C ALA A 294 -18.31 10.99 -15.75
#